data_AF-A0A7Z7BXK1-F1
#
_entry.id   AF-A0A7Z7BXK1-F1
#
_cell.length_a   1.000
_cell.length_b   1.000
_cell.length_c   1.000
_cell.angle_alpha   90.00
_cell.angle_beta   90.00
_cell.angle_gamma   90.00
#
_symmetry.space_group_name_H-M   'P 1'
#
loop_
_entity.id
_entity.type
_entity.pdbx_description
1 polymer ?
#
loop_
_entity_poly.entity_id
_entity_poly.type
_entity_poly.pdbx_seq_one_letter_code
_entity_poly.pdbx_strand_id
1 'polypeptide(L)'
;MSVYYLSSLDSSLFEPVRRCTVITTLAFDTGRSALVVDLDPAVVGQNFNVGEDLRRFILTSRFQGDDVAAIDHFPFFAYICLPRTGSPERETPLRAADVDIVGRGELYRTAEDASAHRFDP
;
A
#
# COMPACT_ATOMS: atom_id res chain seq x y z
N MET A 1 -1.27 5.93 15.26
CA MET A 1 -1.11 6.01 13.79
C MET A 1 0.28 5.49 13.47
N SER A 2 0.36 4.43 12.65
CA SER A 2 1.64 3.85 12.22
C SER A 2 2.11 4.53 10.94
N VAL A 3 3.42 4.65 10.78
CA VAL A 3 4.06 5.22 9.58
C VAL A 3 5.09 4.21 9.08
N TYR A 4 5.06 3.95 7.79
CA TYR A 4 6.02 3.15 7.06
C TYR A 4 6.57 3.95 5.88
N TYR A 5 7.50 3.36 5.15
CA TYR A 5 8.01 3.92 3.91
C TYR A 5 7.78 2.93 2.78
N LEU A 6 7.11 3.37 1.72
CA LEU A 6 6.80 2.56 0.55
C LEU A 6 7.79 2.90 -0.55
N SER A 7 8.44 1.88 -1.12
CA SER A 7 9.12 1.96 -2.41
C SER A 7 8.87 0.66 -3.18
N SER A 8 9.29 0.62 -4.45
CA SER A 8 9.10 -0.56 -5.29
C SER A 8 10.30 -0.81 -6.18
N LEU A 9 10.85 -2.01 -6.11
CA LEU A 9 11.79 -2.51 -7.12
C LEU A 9 11.08 -3.02 -8.39
N ASP A 10 9.78 -3.32 -8.27
CA ASP A 10 8.96 -4.00 -9.26
C ASP A 10 8.08 -3.04 -10.10
N SER A 11 8.05 -1.75 -9.77
CA SER A 11 7.17 -0.75 -10.38
C SER A 11 7.83 0.64 -10.44
N SER A 12 8.11 1.13 -11.64
CA SER A 12 8.66 2.49 -11.85
C SER A 12 7.77 3.61 -11.30
N LEU A 13 6.44 3.40 -11.28
CA LEU A 13 5.49 4.36 -10.70
C LEU A 13 5.69 4.53 -9.18
N PHE A 14 6.03 3.43 -8.52
CA PHE A 14 6.19 3.34 -7.07
C PHE A 14 7.66 3.21 -6.65
N GLU A 15 8.62 3.35 -7.57
CA GLU A 15 10.06 3.33 -7.30
C GLU A 15 10.46 4.42 -6.29
N PRO A 16 10.00 5.70 -6.42
CA PRO A 16 10.35 6.72 -5.44
C PRO A 16 9.85 6.40 -4.04
N VAL A 17 10.69 6.65 -3.03
CA VAL A 17 10.32 6.48 -1.62
C VAL A 17 9.19 7.44 -1.25
N ARG A 18 8.14 6.89 -0.65
CA ARG A 18 6.99 7.62 -0.14
C ARG A 18 6.78 7.32 1.32
N ARG A 19 6.56 8.36 2.12
CA ARG A 19 6.04 8.22 3.47
C ARG A 19 4.61 7.67 3.36
N CYS A 20 4.38 6.55 4.01
CA CYS A 20 3.13 5.82 4.01
C CYS A 20 2.50 5.92 5.39
N THR A 21 1.46 6.75 5.52
CA THR A 21 0.76 6.97 6.79
C THR A 21 -0.49 6.10 6.84
N VAL A 22 -0.60 5.23 7.82
CA VAL A 22 -1.78 4.36 7.98
C VAL A 22 -2.95 5.17 8.52
N ILE A 23 -4.03 5.24 7.74
CA ILE A 23 -5.28 5.92 8.11
C ILE A 23 -6.17 4.96 8.90
N THR A 24 -6.44 3.77 8.34
CA THR A 24 -7.28 2.75 8.98
C THR A 24 -6.94 1.36 8.46
N THR A 25 -7.38 0.34 9.20
CA THR A 25 -7.27 -1.07 8.81
C THR A 25 -8.65 -1.58 8.38
N LEU A 26 -8.68 -2.32 7.29
CA LEU A 26 -9.86 -3.00 6.75
C LEU A 26 -9.59 -4.50 6.68
N ALA A 27 -10.63 -5.27 6.40
CA ALA A 27 -10.51 -6.70 6.11
C ALA A 27 -11.23 -7.01 4.80
N PHE A 28 -10.67 -7.92 4.02
CA PHE A 28 -11.38 -8.56 2.93
C PHE A 28 -12.35 -9.61 3.47
N ASP A 29 -13.34 -9.99 2.67
CA ASP A 29 -14.27 -11.09 2.95
C ASP A 29 -13.56 -12.44 3.13
N THR A 30 -12.38 -12.58 2.52
CA THR A 30 -11.44 -13.69 2.72
C THR A 30 -10.77 -13.72 4.10
N GLY A 31 -10.94 -12.68 4.92
CA GLY A 31 -10.28 -12.50 6.21
C GLY A 31 -8.88 -11.87 6.13
N ARG A 32 -8.35 -11.60 4.93
CA ARG A 32 -7.06 -10.91 4.77
C ARG A 32 -7.17 -9.45 5.16
N SER A 33 -6.19 -8.94 5.90
CA SER A 33 -6.14 -7.53 6.25
C SER A 33 -5.76 -6.64 5.07
N ALA A 34 -6.18 -5.38 5.16
CA ALA A 34 -5.81 -4.29 4.28
C ALA A 34 -5.54 -3.02 5.10
N LEU A 35 -4.63 -2.17 4.63
CA LEU A 35 -4.43 -0.83 5.17
C LEU A 35 -4.93 0.20 4.16
N VAL A 36 -5.75 1.14 4.61
CA VAL A 36 -5.90 2.40 3.88
C VAL A 36 -4.78 3.33 4.30
N VAL A 37 -4.05 3.84 3.32
CA VAL A 37 -2.86 4.66 3.55
C VAL A 37 -2.92 5.97 2.78
N ASP A 38 -2.25 6.98 3.33
CA ASP A 38 -1.92 8.22 2.64
C ASP A 38 -0.43 8.19 2.25
N LEU A 39 -0.13 8.43 0.98
CA LEU A 39 1.22 8.47 0.43
C LEU A 39 1.68 9.91 0.18
N ASP A 40 2.88 10.22 0.67
CA ASP A 40 3.57 11.49 0.45
C ASP A 40 5.03 11.25 0.01
N PRO A 41 5.46 11.75 -1.17
CA PRO A 41 4.68 12.51 -2.14
C PRO A 41 3.55 11.70 -2.80
N ALA A 42 2.54 12.42 -3.28
CA ALA A 42 1.41 11.84 -4.01
C ALA A 42 1.89 11.12 -5.29
N VAL A 43 1.07 10.20 -5.80
CA VAL A 43 1.30 9.52 -7.07
C VAL A 43 0.53 10.25 -8.17
N VAL A 44 1.21 10.54 -9.28
CA VAL A 44 0.64 11.20 -10.44
C VAL A 44 -0.56 10.40 -10.97
N GLY A 45 -1.77 10.94 -10.81
CA GLY A 45 -3.02 10.20 -11.04
C GLY A 45 -3.33 9.96 -12.52
N GLN A 46 -2.71 10.70 -13.43
CA GLN A 46 -2.89 10.53 -14.88
C GLN A 46 -2.41 9.16 -15.35
N ASN A 47 -1.50 8.51 -14.62
CA ASN A 47 -1.10 7.11 -14.85
C ASN A 47 -2.26 6.11 -14.66
N PHE A 48 -3.33 6.54 -13.99
CA PHE A 48 -4.54 5.76 -13.71
C PHE A 48 -5.81 6.39 -14.30
N ASN A 49 -5.67 7.29 -15.28
CA ASN A 49 -6.77 8.07 -15.88
C ASN A 49 -7.52 8.98 -14.88
N VAL A 50 -6.85 9.40 -13.81
CA VAL A 50 -7.37 10.38 -12.85
C VAL A 50 -6.74 11.74 -13.09
N GLY A 51 -7.54 12.81 -13.11
CA GLY A 51 -7.05 14.16 -13.44
C GLY A 51 -6.22 14.83 -12.33
N GLU A 52 -6.28 14.31 -11.10
CA GLU A 52 -5.60 14.83 -9.91
C GLU A 52 -4.61 13.81 -9.34
N ASP A 53 -3.63 14.27 -8.56
CA ASP A 53 -2.68 13.39 -7.88
C ASP A 53 -3.36 12.55 -6.80
N LEU A 54 -3.00 11.27 -6.74
CA LEU A 54 -3.55 10.30 -5.81
C LEU A 54 -2.66 10.18 -4.57
N ARG A 55 -3.27 10.36 -3.40
CA ARG A 55 -2.61 10.09 -2.10
C ARG A 55 -3.12 8.84 -1.41
N ARG A 56 -4.39 8.49 -1.64
CA ARG A 56 -5.07 7.42 -0.93
C ARG A 56 -4.98 6.09 -1.68
N PHE A 57 -4.41 5.09 -1.02
CA PHE A 57 -4.26 3.75 -1.56
C PHE A 57 -4.70 2.70 -0.54
N ILE A 58 -4.97 1.49 -1.03
CA ILE A 58 -5.13 0.30 -0.19
C ILE A 58 -3.90 -0.58 -0.34
N LEU A 59 -3.32 -1.03 0.75
CA LEU A 59 -2.23 -2.01 0.77
C LEU A 59 -2.71 -3.32 1.36
N THR A 60 -2.32 -4.45 0.78
CA THR A 60 -2.59 -5.79 1.34
C THR A 60 -1.39 -6.71 1.08
N SER A 61 -1.26 -7.79 1.86
CA SER A 61 -0.10 -8.69 1.73
C SER A 61 0.01 -9.25 0.31
N ARG A 62 1.24 -9.39 -0.17
CA ARG A 62 1.52 -10.08 -1.44
C ARG A 62 1.51 -11.60 -1.26
N PHE A 63 2.06 -12.08 -0.16
CA PHE A 63 2.22 -13.51 0.12
C PHE A 63 1.18 -14.03 1.10
N GLN A 64 0.95 -15.34 1.06
CA GLN A 64 0.04 -16.04 1.97
C GLN A 64 0.72 -16.22 3.33
N GLY A 65 -0.03 -15.99 4.41
CA GLY A 65 0.48 -16.06 5.78
C GLY A 65 0.89 -14.71 6.36
N ASP A 66 1.24 -13.74 5.49
CA ASP A 66 1.58 -12.39 5.90
C ASP A 66 0.34 -11.54 6.22
N ASP A 67 0.44 -10.75 7.29
CA ASP A 67 -0.60 -9.82 7.72
C ASP A 67 -0.09 -8.38 7.75
N VAL A 68 -0.63 -7.55 6.84
CA VAL A 68 -0.25 -6.14 6.72
C VAL A 68 -0.70 -5.31 7.94
N ALA A 69 -1.66 -5.80 8.72
CA ALA A 69 -2.07 -5.16 9.98
C ALA A 69 -1.10 -5.45 11.14
N ALA A 70 -0.22 -6.44 10.99
CA ALA A 70 0.71 -6.90 12.02
C ALA A 70 2.10 -7.19 11.43
N ILE A 71 2.71 -6.19 10.79
CA ILE A 71 4.03 -6.31 10.16
C ILE A 71 5.10 -6.56 11.23
N ASP A 72 5.78 -7.70 11.15
CA ASP A 72 6.83 -8.13 12.07
C ASP A 72 8.23 -8.26 11.43
N HIS A 73 8.32 -8.17 10.10
CA HIS A 73 9.55 -8.22 9.32
C HIS A 73 9.56 -7.15 8.22
N PHE A 74 10.76 -6.73 7.80
CA PHE A 74 10.95 -5.73 6.74
C PHE A 74 12.01 -6.18 5.71
N PRO A 75 11.82 -5.89 4.41
CA PRO A 75 10.64 -5.29 3.82
C PRO A 75 9.42 -6.20 3.90
N PHE A 76 8.25 -5.58 4.06
CA PHE A 76 6.98 -6.27 3.92
C PHE A 76 6.46 -6.11 2.50
N PHE A 77 6.21 -7.22 1.82
CA PHE A 77 5.79 -7.21 0.42
C PHE A 77 4.28 -7.03 0.31
N ALA A 78 3.85 -5.97 -0.37
CA ALA A 78 2.45 -5.59 -0.50
C ALA A 78 2.01 -5.45 -1.97
N TYR A 79 0.74 -5.75 -2.22
CA TYR A 79 0.02 -5.20 -3.37
C TYR A 79 -0.42 -3.77 -3.04
N ILE A 80 -0.28 -2.89 -4.03
CA ILE A 80 -0.76 -1.52 -3.99
C ILE A 80 -2.02 -1.44 -4.82
N CYS A 81 -3.12 -1.00 -4.22
CA CYS A 81 -4.44 -1.05 -4.81
C CYS A 81 -5.14 0.31 -4.80
N LEU A 82 -5.99 0.54 -5.80
CA LEU A 82 -6.97 1.61 -5.82
C LEU A 82 -8.39 1.04 -5.64
N PRO A 83 -9.30 1.75 -4.95
CA PRO A 83 -10.71 1.39 -4.93
C PRO A 83 -11.33 1.61 -6.32
N ARG A 84 -12.16 0.68 -6.78
CA ARG A 84 -12.93 0.85 -8.05
C ARG A 84 -14.05 1.87 -7.92
N THR A 85 -14.66 1.94 -6.74
CA THR A 85 -15.82 2.80 -6.47
C THR A 85 -15.77 3.34 -5.05
N GLY A 86 -16.16 4.61 -4.87
CA GLY A 86 -16.38 5.20 -3.55
C GLY A 86 -15.10 5.46 -2.74
N SER A 87 -15.30 5.76 -1.46
CA SER A 87 -14.21 5.99 -0.50
C SER A 87 -13.89 4.69 0.23
N PRO A 88 -12.65 4.18 0.16
CA PRO A 88 -12.29 2.86 0.67
C PRO A 88 -12.45 2.72 2.19
N GLU A 89 -12.46 3.84 2.91
CA GLU A 89 -12.44 3.91 4.37
C GLU A 89 -13.74 3.46 5.04
N ARG A 90 -14.83 3.28 4.27
CA ARG A 90 -16.17 3.11 4.82
C ARG A 90 -16.76 1.72 4.64
N GLU A 91 -16.07 0.82 3.93
CA GLU A 91 -16.65 -0.45 3.51
C GLU A 91 -15.75 -1.62 3.95
N THR A 92 -16.28 -2.41 4.88
CA THR A 92 -15.75 -3.71 5.29
C THR A 92 -16.91 -4.70 5.40
N PRO A 93 -16.77 -5.96 4.96
CA PRO A 93 -15.59 -6.50 4.30
C PRO A 93 -15.42 -6.00 2.86
N LEU A 94 -14.17 -5.76 2.44
CA LEU A 94 -13.82 -5.54 1.05
C LEU A 94 -13.90 -6.85 0.26
N ARG A 95 -14.25 -6.79 -1.02
CA ARG A 95 -14.09 -7.90 -1.96
C ARG A 95 -12.91 -7.61 -2.87
N ALA A 96 -12.29 -8.66 -3.39
CA ALA A 96 -11.24 -8.50 -4.42
C ALA A 96 -11.75 -7.73 -5.65
N ALA A 97 -13.05 -7.85 -5.96
CA ALA A 97 -13.69 -7.12 -7.05
C ALA A 97 -13.79 -5.60 -6.80
N ASP A 98 -13.70 -5.14 -5.55
CA ASP A 98 -13.88 -3.73 -5.19
C ASP A 98 -12.59 -2.90 -5.37
N VAL A 99 -11.48 -3.56 -5.70
CA VAL A 99 -10.17 -2.92 -5.86
C VAL A 99 -9.48 -3.31 -7.17
N ASP A 100 -8.60 -2.43 -7.64
CA ASP A 100 -7.65 -2.65 -8.72
C ASP A 100 -6.24 -2.72 -8.16
N ILE A 101 -5.50 -3.79 -8.45
CA ILE A 101 -4.06 -3.85 -8.17
C ILE A 101 -3.34 -2.99 -9.22
N VAL A 102 -2.73 -1.89 -8.76
CA VAL A 102 -2.03 -0.93 -9.61
C VAL A 102 -0.52 -1.03 -9.50
N GLY A 103 -0.02 -1.79 -8.51
CA GLY A 103 1.40 -1.99 -8.32
C GLY A 103 1.72 -3.06 -7.28
N ARG A 104 3.01 -3.34 -7.17
CA ARG A 104 3.63 -4.11 -6.09
C ARG A 104 4.64 -3.20 -5.43
N GLY A 105 4.83 -3.34 -4.13
CA GLY A 105 5.85 -2.57 -3.43
C GLY A 105 6.25 -3.21 -2.11
N GLU A 106 7.23 -2.60 -1.50
CA GLU A 106 7.81 -3.00 -0.25
C GLU A 106 7.58 -1.89 0.79
N LEU A 107 7.08 -2.28 1.96
CA LEU A 107 7.05 -1.39 3.13
C LEU A 107 8.31 -1.59 3.95
N TYR A 108 8.93 -0.49 4.33
CA TYR A 108 10.14 -0.44 5.15
C TYR A 108 9.88 0.34 6.43
N ARG A 109 10.69 0.06 7.45
CA ARG A 109 10.64 0.76 8.74
C ARG A 109 11.15 2.20 8.62
N THR A 110 12.16 2.45 7.79
CA THR A 110 12.77 3.78 7.61
C THR A 110 12.83 4.20 6.14
N ALA A 111 12.93 5.52 5.90
CA ALA A 111 13.12 6.06 4.56
C ALA A 111 14.47 5.64 3.96
N GLU A 112 15.49 5.52 4.81
CA GLU A 112 16.83 5.12 4.40
C GLU A 112 16.84 3.68 3.87
N ASP A 113 16.18 2.76 4.58
CA ASP A 113 16.05 1.37 4.15
C ASP A 113 15.23 1.29 2.86
N ALA A 114 14.17 2.07 2.73
CA ALA A 114 13.36 2.13 1.51
C ALA A 114 14.15 2.66 0.30
N SER A 115 15.03 3.64 0.52
CA SER A 115 15.87 4.23 -0.54
C SER A 115 17.04 3.33 -0.94
N ALA A 116 17.56 2.55 0.00
CA ALA A 116 18.67 1.63 -0.23
C ALA A 116 18.19 0.19 -0.51
N HIS A 117 16.88 -0.05 -0.50
CA HIS A 117 16.24 -1.36 -0.59
C HIS A 117 16.87 -2.40 0.35
N ARG A 118 17.09 -2.00 1.61
CA ARG A 118 17.69 -2.87 2.63
C ARG A 118 16.65 -3.81 3.20
N PHE A 119 17.09 -5.05 3.39
CA PHE A 119 16.34 -6.08 4.06
C PHE A 119 16.82 -6.13 5.50
N ASP A 120 15.89 -6.13 6.47
CA ASP A 120 16.28 -6.41 7.85
C ASP A 120 16.90 -7.83 7.85
N PRO A 121 18.08 -8.01 8.46
CA PRO A 121 18.77 -9.29 8.51
C PRO A 121 18.09 -10.33 9.41
#